data_AF-A0A074Y9V4-F1
#
_entry.id   AF-A0A074Y9V4-F1
#
_cell.length_a   1.000
_cell.length_b   1.000
_cell.length_c   1.000
_cell.angle_alpha   90.00
_cell.angle_beta   90.00
_cell.angle_gamma   90.00
#
_symmetry.space_group_name_H-M   'P 1'
#
loop_
_entity.id
_entity.type
_entity.pdbx_description
1 polymer ?
#
loop_
_entity_poly.entity_id
_entity_poly.type
_entity_poly.pdbx_seq_one_letter_code
_entity_poly.pdbx_strand_id
1 'polypeptide(L)'
;MAPQLQPLARSDSKTKFFQRLGLSLQNSSDNRLYELMKEEAIAGRERILSDSNSLLPQLRGDPNIRPPYSNIQICESAIHNEILRIFREASSETKPMY
;
A
#
# COMPACT_ATOMS: atom_id res chain seq x y z
N MET A 1 5.89 8.06 22.90
CA MET A 1 5.09 8.70 21.83
C MET A 1 5.79 8.39 20.51
N ALA A 2 5.08 7.85 19.52
CA ALA A 2 5.68 7.61 18.21
C ALA A 2 6.07 8.96 17.57
N PRO A 3 7.25 9.07 16.94
CA PRO A 3 7.68 10.32 16.31
C PRO A 3 6.67 10.75 15.26
N GLN A 4 6.19 11.99 15.35
CA GLN A 4 5.26 12.60 14.40
C GLN A 4 6.02 12.96 13.11
N LEU A 5 6.30 11.95 12.31
CA LEU A 5 6.93 12.08 11.00
C LEU A 5 5.90 12.69 10.03
N GLN A 6 6.19 13.88 9.48
CA GLN A 6 5.39 14.46 8.40
C GLN A 6 5.20 13.47 7.23
N PRO A 7 4.01 13.34 6.64
CA PRO A 7 3.80 12.45 5.50
C PRO A 7 4.79 12.75 4.36
N LEU A 8 5.40 11.70 3.79
CA LEU A 8 6.22 11.85 2.59
C LEU A 8 5.32 12.12 1.39
N ALA A 9 5.72 13.01 0.47
CA ALA A 9 4.93 13.25 -0.73
C ALA A 9 4.94 12.00 -1.61
N ARG A 10 3.83 11.70 -2.29
CA ARG A 10 3.74 10.53 -3.19
C ARG A 10 4.74 10.60 -4.36
N SER A 11 5.18 11.80 -4.72
CA SER A 11 6.15 12.06 -5.79
C SER A 11 7.60 12.16 -5.29
N ASP A 12 7.87 11.93 -4.00
CA ASP A 12 9.23 11.94 -3.48
C ASP A 12 10.04 10.73 -4.00
N SER A 13 11.36 10.88 -3.98
CA SER A 13 12.26 9.85 -4.48
C SER A 13 12.38 8.64 -3.54
N LYS A 14 12.68 7.47 -4.12
CA LYS A 14 13.03 6.24 -3.39
C LYS A 14 14.14 6.51 -2.36
N THR A 15 15.12 7.36 -2.68
CA THR A 15 16.20 7.73 -1.75
C THR A 15 15.68 8.40 -0.48
N LYS A 16 14.77 9.37 -0.59
CA LYS A 16 14.17 10.03 0.59
C LYS A 16 13.34 9.04 1.41
N PHE A 17 12.61 8.15 0.75
CA PHE A 17 11.86 7.09 1.42
C PHE A 17 12.78 6.17 2.24
N PHE A 18 13.87 5.69 1.65
CA PHE A 18 14.86 4.85 2.33
C PHE A 18 15.49 5.57 3.52
N GLN A 19 15.94 6.82 3.32
CA GLN A 19 16.51 7.62 4.39
C GLN A 19 15.56 7.76 5.58
N ARG A 20 14.25 7.91 5.32
CA ARG A 20 13.24 8.06 6.37
C ARG A 20 13.00 6.79 7.17
N LEU A 21 13.15 5.63 6.53
CA LEU A 21 13.08 4.32 7.18
C LEU A 21 14.42 3.90 7.81
N GLY A 22 15.47 4.73 7.72
CA GLY A 22 16.82 4.35 8.16
C GLY A 22 17.48 3.29 7.29
N LEU A 23 17.01 3.12 6.05
CA LEU A 23 17.50 2.15 5.08
C LEU A 23 18.54 2.77 4.14
N SER A 24 19.42 1.93 3.60
CA SER A 24 20.45 2.31 2.63
C SER A 24 20.21 1.69 1.27
N LEU A 25 20.32 2.49 0.20
CA LEU A 25 20.22 2.00 -1.18
C LEU A 25 21.41 1.12 -1.59
N GLN A 26 22.52 1.21 -0.87
CA GLN A 26 23.76 0.49 -1.15
C GLN A 26 23.79 -0.87 -0.45
N ASN A 27 22.86 -1.10 0.48
CA ASN A 27 22.74 -2.35 1.20
C ASN A 27 21.76 -3.28 0.47
N SER A 28 22.24 -4.45 0.05
CA SER A 28 21.41 -5.45 -0.65
C SER A 28 20.25 -5.95 0.22
N SER A 29 20.44 -6.06 1.54
CA SER A 29 19.38 -6.50 2.46
C SER A 29 18.26 -5.48 2.58
N ASP A 30 18.58 -4.18 2.63
CA ASP A 30 17.58 -3.11 2.70
C ASP A 30 16.79 -2.99 1.39
N ASN A 31 17.46 -3.20 0.25
CA ASN A 31 16.76 -3.30 -1.03
C ASN A 31 15.80 -4.48 -1.06
N ARG A 32 16.23 -5.66 -0.59
CA ARG A 32 15.35 -6.83 -0.48
C ARG A 32 14.15 -6.55 0.42
N LEU A 33 14.37 -5.91 1.57
CA LEU A 33 13.30 -5.51 2.48
C LEU A 33 12.28 -4.59 1.80
N TYR A 34 12.76 -3.58 1.07
CA TYR A 34 11.90 -2.70 0.28
C TYR A 34 11.10 -3.45 -0.80
N GLU A 35 11.71 -4.41 -1.49
CA GLU A 35 11.01 -5.21 -2.48
C GLU A 35 9.90 -6.05 -1.83
N LEU A 36 10.12 -6.62 -0.65
CA LEU A 36 9.08 -7.31 0.11
C LEU A 36 7.93 -6.37 0.51
N MET A 37 8.24 -5.17 1.03
CA MET A 37 7.22 -4.17 1.33
C MET A 37 6.41 -3.78 0.08
N LYS A 38 7.08 -3.69 -1.07
CA LYS A 38 6.44 -3.37 -2.36
C LYS A 38 5.54 -4.51 -2.83
N GLU A 39 5.96 -5.77 -2.68
CA GLU A 39 5.16 -6.95 -2.99
C GLU A 39 3.88 -7.00 -2.15
N GLU A 40 3.98 -6.74 -0.84
CA GLU A 40 2.83 -6.66 0.07
C GLU A 40 1.84 -5.57 -0.38
N ALA A 41 2.35 -4.39 -0.77
CA ALA A 41 1.54 -3.29 -1.27
C ALA A 41 0.88 -3.60 -2.63
N ILE A 42 1.60 -4.26 -3.55
CA ILE A 42 1.06 -4.69 -4.85
C ILE A 42 -0.06 -5.71 -4.62
N ALA A 43 0.17 -6.72 -3.77
CA ALA A 43 -0.84 -7.73 -3.46
C ALA A 43 -2.11 -7.11 -2.86
N GLY A 44 -1.96 -6.13 -1.96
CA GLY A 44 -3.10 -5.40 -1.41
C GLY A 44 -3.83 -4.59 -2.48
N ARG A 45 -3.09 -3.90 -3.34
CA ARG A 45 -3.68 -3.16 -4.46
C ARG A 45 -4.49 -4.07 -5.39
N GLU A 46 -3.96 -5.22 -5.78
CA GLU A 46 -4.68 -6.19 -6.63
C GLU A 46 -5.99 -6.67 -5.98
N ARG A 47 -6.01 -6.89 -4.66
CA ARG A 47 -7.26 -7.22 -3.93
C ARG A 47 -8.30 -6.11 -4.04
N ILE A 48 -7.90 -4.85 -3.83
CA ILE A 48 -8.83 -3.71 -3.94
C ILE A 48 -9.39 -3.59 -5.36
N LEU A 49 -8.54 -3.73 -6.38
CA LEU A 49 -8.96 -3.57 -7.78
C LEU A 49 -9.84 -4.71 -8.29
N SER A 50 -9.88 -5.85 -7.60
CA SER A 50 -10.65 -7.03 -7.98
C SER A 50 -11.90 -7.27 -7.13
N ASP A 51 -11.98 -6.70 -5.92
CA ASP A 51 -13.12 -6.87 -5.03
C ASP A 51 -14.22 -5.82 -5.27
N SER A 52 -15.41 -6.27 -5.65
CA SER A 52 -16.60 -5.42 -5.84
C SER A 52 -16.98 -4.61 -4.58
N ASN A 53 -16.63 -5.07 -3.38
CA ASN A 53 -16.86 -4.32 -2.15
C ASN A 53 -15.97 -3.09 -2.03
N SER A 54 -14.87 -3.05 -2.78
CA SER A 54 -13.95 -1.90 -2.83
C SER A 54 -14.51 -0.73 -3.64
N LEU A 55 -15.55 -0.98 -4.46
CA LEU A 55 -16.18 0.05 -5.26
C LEU A 55 -16.91 1.09 -4.42
N LEU A 56 -17.00 2.31 -4.97
CA LEU A 56 -17.92 3.34 -4.52
C LEU A 56 -19.36 2.79 -4.45
N PRO A 57 -20.15 3.15 -3.42
CA PRO A 57 -21.50 2.60 -3.24
C PRO A 57 -22.40 2.75 -4.48
N GLN A 58 -22.26 3.83 -5.25
CA GLN A 58 -23.09 4.06 -6.45
C GLN A 58 -22.72 3.17 -7.63
N LEU A 59 -21.50 2.60 -7.64
CA LEU A 59 -20.99 1.75 -8.71
C LEU A 59 -21.20 0.26 -8.40
N ARG A 60 -21.59 -0.08 -7.17
CA ARG A 60 -21.84 -1.45 -6.75
C ARG A 60 -23.11 -1.97 -7.43
N GLY A 61 -22.98 -3.07 -8.18
CA GLY A 61 -24.09 -3.72 -8.86
C GLY A 61 -24.31 -3.27 -10.31
N ASP A 62 -23.51 -2.34 -10.84
CA ASP A 62 -23.52 -2.03 -12.27
C ASP A 62 -22.86 -3.18 -13.08
N PRO A 63 -23.60 -3.89 -13.95
CA PRO A 63 -23.06 -5.01 -14.73
C PRO A 63 -22.01 -4.60 -15.77
N ASN A 64 -21.88 -3.30 -16.07
CA ASN A 64 -20.88 -2.78 -17.00
C ASN A 64 -19.52 -2.54 -16.33
N ILE A 65 -19.49 -2.45 -15.00
CA ILE A 65 -18.26 -2.18 -14.24
C ILE A 65 -17.62 -3.52 -13.89
N ARG A 66 -16.48 -3.80 -14.53
CA ARG A 66 -15.74 -5.05 -14.37
C ARG A 66 -14.33 -4.78 -13.88
N PRO A 67 -13.75 -5.70 -13.10
CA PRO A 67 -12.36 -5.59 -12.67
C PRO A 67 -11.39 -5.74 -13.85
N PRO A 68 -10.17 -5.17 -13.77
CA PRO A 68 -9.65 -4.38 -12.65
C PRO A 68 -10.29 -2.99 -12.60
N TYR A 69 -10.77 -2.61 -11.41
CA TYR A 69 -11.40 -1.31 -11.21
C TYR A 69 -10.38 -0.17 -11.28
N SER A 70 -10.81 1.00 -11.76
CA SER A 70 -9.97 2.21 -11.73
C SER A 70 -9.91 2.77 -10.30
N ASN A 71 -8.81 3.46 -9.97
CA ASN A 71 -8.65 4.14 -8.69
C ASN A 71 -9.80 5.15 -8.40
N ILE A 72 -10.41 5.72 -9.44
CA ILE A 72 -11.54 6.67 -9.31
C ILE A 72 -12.83 5.95 -8.89
N GLN A 73 -12.92 4.65 -9.16
CA GLN A 73 -14.09 3.82 -8.85
C GLN A 73 -14.02 3.23 -7.44
N ILE A 74 -12.87 3.29 -6.78
CA ILE A 74 -12.62 2.70 -5.47
C ILE A 74 -12.96 3.69 -4.35
N CYS A 75 -13.58 3.21 -3.28
CA CYS A 75 -13.87 4.03 -2.11
C CYS A 75 -12.64 4.14 -1.18
N GLU A 76 -12.47 5.31 -0.56
CA GLU A 76 -11.35 5.59 0.34
C GLU A 76 -11.31 4.64 1.55
N SER A 77 -12.47 4.23 2.07
CA SER A 77 -12.56 3.26 3.16
C SER A 77 -11.99 1.89 2.79
N ALA A 78 -12.11 1.45 1.53
CA ALA A 78 -11.51 0.20 1.08
C ALA A 78 -9.99 0.30 1.05
N ILE A 79 -9.45 1.44 0.58
CA ILE A 79 -8.02 1.72 0.62
C ILE A 79 -7.52 1.72 2.06
N HIS A 80 -8.21 2.40 2.96
CA HIS A 80 -7.84 2.46 4.38
C HIS A 80 -7.84 1.07 5.04
N ASN A 81 -8.90 0.29 4.81
CA ASN A 81 -9.01 -1.07 5.33
C ASN A 81 -7.88 -1.98 4.82
N GLU A 82 -7.50 -1.83 3.54
CA GLU A 82 -6.41 -2.61 2.98
C GLU A 82 -5.05 -2.19 3.54
N ILE A 83 -4.82 -0.89 3.80
CA ILE A 83 -3.61 -0.42 4.49
C ILE A 83 -3.50 -1.08 5.88
N LEU A 84 -4.60 -1.11 6.64
CA LEU A 84 -4.64 -1.79 7.94
C LEU A 84 -4.43 -3.30 7.81
N ARG A 85 -4.93 -3.90 6.73
CA ARG A 85 -4.74 -5.33 6.44
C ARG A 85 -3.28 -5.64 6.14
N ILE A 86 -2.63 -4.86 5.26
CA ILE A 86 -1.20 -4.97 4.98
C ILE A 86 -0.42 -4.87 6.27
N PHE A 87 -0.69 -3.84 7.10
CA PHE A 87 -0.03 -3.72 8.40
C PHE A 87 -0.19 -4.97 9.27
N ARG A 88 -1.40 -5.55 9.34
CA ARG A 88 -1.70 -6.73 10.18
C ARG A 88 -1.05 -8.01 9.65
N GLU A 89 -1.09 -8.22 8.34
CA GLU A 89 -0.64 -9.44 7.65
C GLU A 89 0.82 -9.38 7.19
N ALA A 90 1.48 -8.23 7.35
CA ALA A 90 2.88 -8.04 7.00
C ALA A 90 3.78 -9.13 7.59
N SER A 91 4.76 -9.56 6.80
CA SER A 91 5.77 -10.53 7.20
C SER A 91 6.57 -10.05 8.40
N SER A 92 7.19 -10.97 9.14
CA SER A 92 8.07 -10.60 10.26
C SER A 92 9.26 -9.72 9.86
N GLU A 93 9.67 -9.78 8.59
CA GLU A 93 10.75 -8.95 8.05
C GLU A 93 10.30 -7.50 7.83
N THR A 94 9.10 -7.28 7.28
CA THR A 94 8.58 -5.94 6.95
C THR A 94 7.85 -5.27 8.11
N LYS A 95 7.29 -6.06 9.06
CA LYS A 95 6.55 -5.57 10.23
C LYS A 95 7.25 -4.45 11.02
N PRO A 96 8.56 -4.50 11.30
CA PRO A 96 9.24 -3.46 12.07
C PRO A 96 9.31 -2.10 11.36
N MET A 97 9.05 -2.05 10.05
CA MET A 97 9.07 -0.82 9.26
C MET A 97 7.74 -0.05 9.28
N TYR A 98 6.65 -0.70 9.71
CA TYR A 98 5.30 -0.12 9.77
C TYR A 98 4.92 0.30 11.19
#